data_AF-A0A932EWX7-F1
#
_entry.id   AF-A0A932EWX7-F1
#
_cell.length_a   1.000
_cell.length_b   1.000
_cell.length_c   1.000
_cell.angle_alpha   90.00
_cell.angle_beta   90.00
_cell.angle_gamma   90.00
#
_symmetry.space_group_name_H-M   'P 1'
#
loop_
_entity.id
_entity.type
_entity.pdbx_description
1 polymer ?
#
loop_
_entity_poly.entity_id
_entity_poly.type
_entity_poly.pdbx_seq_one_letter_code
_entity_poly.pdbx_strand_id
1 'polypeptide(L)'
;AGAAAPAAPRPPGGSSAPRRRPAALPGGVLADSVEAADHLVRLATAVVLVDGYNVSMTAWPEEPIDAQRRRLVAALDELHARTGADPVVVFDGVAAGGATVDSRCVRILFTDAAVEADDVVVDLVDGYPPSRPVVVVSSDERVRRGAAERGANVVSSAQFLVVLRR
;
A
#
# COMPACT_ATOMS: atom_id res chain seq x y z
N ALA A 1 53.62 -31.59 -26.52
CA ALA A 1 53.10 -30.29 -26.09
C ALA A 1 51.60 -30.42 -25.88
N GLY A 2 51.14 -30.60 -24.64
CA GLY A 2 49.73 -30.74 -24.31
C GLY A 2 49.13 -29.37 -24.04
N ALA A 3 48.16 -28.95 -24.86
CA ALA A 3 47.44 -27.71 -24.69
C ALA A 3 46.41 -27.85 -23.56
N ALA A 4 46.50 -27.00 -22.54
CA ALA A 4 45.51 -26.89 -21.48
C ALA A 4 44.23 -26.24 -22.02
N ALA A 5 43.09 -26.88 -21.80
CA ALA A 5 41.78 -26.34 -22.14
C ALA A 5 41.42 -25.11 -21.28
N PRO A 6 40.69 -24.11 -21.80
CA PRO A 6 40.28 -22.96 -21.03
C PRO A 6 39.16 -23.33 -20.04
N ALA A 7 39.31 -22.87 -18.80
CA ALA A 7 38.32 -23.07 -17.75
C ALA A 7 37.00 -22.34 -18.09
N ALA A 8 35.88 -23.05 -17.94
CA ALA A 8 34.54 -22.50 -18.14
C ALA A 8 34.23 -21.37 -17.13
N PRO A 9 33.44 -20.35 -17.53
CA PRO A 9 33.02 -19.29 -16.63
C PRO A 9 32.09 -19.85 -15.54
N ARG A 10 32.36 -19.50 -14.28
CA ARG A 10 31.47 -19.79 -13.15
C ARG A 10 30.16 -19.01 -13.30
N PRO A 11 28.99 -19.60 -13.00
CA PRO A 11 27.73 -18.86 -13.04
C PRO A 11 27.74 -17.76 -11.96
N PRO A 12 27.13 -16.60 -12.22
CA PRO A 12 26.97 -15.57 -11.21
C PRO A 12 26.13 -16.15 -10.06
N GLY A 13 26.68 -16.13 -8.85
CA GLY A 13 25.95 -16.47 -7.64
C GLY A 13 24.78 -15.50 -7.48
N GLY A 14 23.57 -15.96 -7.78
CA GLY A 14 22.35 -15.19 -7.61
C GLY A 14 22.13 -14.91 -6.14
N SER A 15 22.48 -13.71 -5.69
CA SER A 15 21.88 -13.15 -4.48
C SER A 15 20.42 -12.91 -4.81
N SER A 16 19.53 -13.81 -4.36
CA SER A 16 18.10 -13.52 -4.38
C SER A 16 17.90 -12.22 -3.60
N ALA A 17 17.45 -11.17 -4.28
CA ALA A 17 17.04 -9.96 -3.59
C ALA A 17 16.08 -10.33 -2.45
N PRO A 18 16.18 -9.67 -1.28
CA PRO A 18 15.29 -9.93 -0.17
C PRO A 18 13.83 -9.72 -0.63
N ARG A 19 12.98 -10.72 -0.40
CA ARG A 19 11.53 -10.63 -0.69
C ARG A 19 10.79 -10.11 0.54
N ARG A 20 9.84 -9.20 0.36
CA ARG A 20 8.95 -8.76 1.45
C ARG A 20 8.12 -9.94 1.93
N ARG A 21 7.88 -9.99 3.24
CA ARG A 21 6.93 -10.90 3.86
C ARG A 21 5.85 -10.08 4.57
N PRO A 22 4.57 -10.53 4.55
CA PRO A 22 3.53 -9.90 5.34
C PRO A 22 3.94 -9.88 6.81
N ALA A 23 3.67 -8.76 7.48
CA ALA A 23 3.88 -8.66 8.92
C ALA A 23 2.98 -9.66 9.64
N ALA A 24 3.54 -10.28 10.69
CA ALA A 24 2.80 -11.24 11.50
C ALA A 24 1.73 -10.52 12.33
N LEU A 25 0.55 -11.13 12.40
CA LEU A 25 -0.51 -10.68 13.29
C LEU A 25 -0.32 -11.29 14.70
N PRO A 26 -0.83 -10.63 15.76
CA PRO A 26 -0.83 -11.22 17.10
C PRO A 26 -1.59 -12.54 17.12
N GLY A 27 -1.17 -13.46 18.00
CA GLY A 27 -1.82 -14.76 18.14
C GLY A 27 -3.31 -14.62 18.49
N GLY A 28 -4.17 -15.34 17.77
CA GLY A 28 -5.63 -15.31 17.99
C GLY A 28 -6.37 -14.18 17.27
N VAL A 29 -5.67 -13.31 16.54
CA VAL A 29 -6.30 -12.27 15.71
C VAL A 29 -6.58 -12.82 14.31
N LEU A 30 -7.83 -12.69 13.86
CA LEU A 30 -8.22 -13.06 12.50
C LEU A 30 -7.80 -11.97 11.51
N ALA A 31 -7.27 -12.35 10.35
CA ALA A 31 -6.74 -11.39 9.37
C ALA A 31 -7.80 -10.42 8.81
N ASP A 32 -9.06 -10.83 8.80
CA ASP A 32 -10.23 -10.04 8.37
C ASP A 32 -10.88 -9.23 9.51
N SER A 33 -10.26 -9.20 10.70
CA SER A 33 -10.78 -8.44 11.85
C SER A 33 -10.32 -6.98 11.86
N VAL A 34 -11.04 -6.13 12.60
CA VAL A 34 -10.65 -4.72 12.81
C VAL A 34 -9.38 -4.62 13.66
N GLU A 35 -9.20 -5.55 14.60
CA GLU A 35 -8.02 -5.65 15.44
C GLU A 35 -6.75 -5.94 14.62
N ALA A 36 -6.85 -6.76 13.57
CA ALA A 36 -5.74 -6.95 12.63
C ALA A 36 -5.37 -5.64 11.93
N ALA A 37 -6.37 -4.92 11.41
CA ALA A 37 -6.14 -3.64 10.75
C ALA A 37 -5.50 -2.60 11.69
N ASP A 38 -6.02 -2.45 12.91
CA ASP A 38 -5.49 -1.52 13.92
C ASP A 38 -4.04 -1.89 14.31
N HIS A 39 -3.73 -3.18 14.45
CA HIS A 39 -2.37 -3.63 14.72
C HIS A 39 -1.41 -3.27 13.58
N LEU A 40 -1.80 -3.56 12.34
CA LEU A 40 -0.96 -3.37 11.16
C LEU A 40 -0.60 -1.90 10.93
N VAL A 41 -1.56 -0.98 11.10
CA VAL A 41 -1.30 0.47 10.93
C VAL A 41 -0.47 1.08 12.07
N ARG A 42 -0.23 0.33 13.15
CA ARG A 42 0.62 0.75 14.29
C ARG A 42 2.01 0.14 14.25
N LEU A 43 2.30 -0.72 13.28
CA LEU A 43 3.65 -1.24 13.10
C LEU A 43 4.62 -0.08 12.86
N ALA A 44 5.79 -0.14 13.50
CA ALA A 44 6.80 0.89 13.33
C ALA A 44 7.15 1.04 11.84
N THR A 45 7.14 2.27 11.34
CA THR A 45 7.44 2.62 9.93
C THR A 45 6.46 2.05 8.90
N ALA A 46 5.27 1.60 9.30
CA ALA A 46 4.28 1.07 8.38
C ALA A 46 3.92 2.07 7.29
N VAL A 47 3.99 1.63 6.03
CA VAL A 47 3.38 2.36 4.91
C VAL A 47 1.96 1.86 4.75
N VAL A 48 1.01 2.77 4.67
CA VAL A 48 -0.39 2.45 4.40
C VAL A 48 -0.73 2.95 3.00
N LEU A 49 -0.76 2.04 2.03
CA LEU A 49 -1.15 2.33 0.64
C LEU A 49 -2.66 2.21 0.52
N VAL A 50 -3.32 3.31 0.16
CA VAL A 50 -4.78 3.42 0.15
C VAL A 50 -5.27 3.59 -1.28
N ASP A 51 -6.16 2.70 -1.71
CA ASP A 51 -6.99 2.89 -2.89
C ASP A 51 -8.07 3.93 -2.57
N GLY A 52 -7.84 5.16 -3.05
CA GLY A 52 -8.53 6.36 -2.61
C GLY A 52 -10.02 6.32 -2.87
N TYR A 53 -10.43 5.96 -4.09
CA TYR A 53 -11.86 5.92 -4.43
C TYR A 53 -12.56 4.69 -3.86
N ASN A 54 -11.87 3.55 -3.74
CA ASN A 54 -12.45 2.39 -3.07
C ASN A 54 -12.82 2.71 -1.62
N VAL A 55 -11.92 3.36 -0.88
CA VAL A 55 -12.17 3.77 0.51
C VAL A 55 -13.19 4.91 0.59
N SER A 56 -13.03 5.96 -0.23
CA SER A 56 -13.88 7.16 -0.14
C SER A 56 -15.32 6.88 -0.55
N MET A 57 -15.55 6.06 -1.60
CA MET A 57 -16.89 5.64 -2.01
C MET A 57 -17.54 4.69 -1.00
N THR A 58 -16.75 3.89 -0.27
CA THR A 58 -17.27 3.06 0.83
C THR A 58 -17.71 3.94 2.02
N ALA A 59 -17.00 5.05 2.27
CA ALA A 59 -17.23 5.90 3.43
C ALA A 59 -18.32 6.96 3.22
N TRP A 60 -18.32 7.58 2.03
CA TRP A 60 -19.07 8.80 1.73
C TRP A 60 -19.62 8.78 0.29
N PRO A 61 -20.43 7.78 -0.11
CA PRO A 61 -20.87 7.60 -1.49
C PRO A 61 -21.75 8.74 -2.03
N GLU A 62 -22.45 9.45 -1.15
CA GLU A 62 -23.37 10.54 -1.51
C GLU A 62 -22.68 11.90 -1.66
N GLU A 63 -21.40 11.99 -1.28
CA GLU A 63 -20.65 13.25 -1.30
C GLU A 63 -20.01 13.50 -2.67
N PRO A 64 -19.85 14.78 -3.09
CA PRO A 64 -19.09 15.11 -4.28
C PRO A 64 -17.64 14.59 -4.20
N ILE A 65 -17.08 14.19 -5.34
CA ILE A 65 -15.72 13.64 -5.46
C ILE A 65 -14.67 14.49 -4.74
N ASP A 66 -14.74 15.82 -4.86
CA ASP A 66 -13.80 16.72 -4.18
C ASP A 66 -13.93 16.69 -2.66
N ALA A 67 -15.15 16.56 -2.15
CA ALA A 67 -15.40 16.49 -0.72
C ALA A 67 -14.99 15.12 -0.15
N GLN A 68 -15.21 14.04 -0.91
CA GLN A 68 -14.70 12.71 -0.59
C GLN A 68 -13.16 12.71 -0.46
N ARG A 69 -12.45 13.28 -1.45
CA ARG A 69 -10.98 13.40 -1.43
C ARG A 69 -10.48 14.17 -0.21
N ARG A 70 -11.03 15.37 0.03
CA ARG A 70 -10.65 16.19 1.19
C ARG A 70 -10.88 15.47 2.52
N ARG A 71 -12.02 14.79 2.68
CA ARG A 71 -12.31 14.03 3.90
C ARG A 71 -11.37 12.85 4.09
N LEU A 72 -11.06 12.10 3.04
CA LEU A 72 -10.13 10.97 3.13
C LEU A 72 -8.74 11.45 3.55
N VAL A 73 -8.22 12.50 2.90
CA VAL A 73 -6.91 13.06 3.22
C VAL A 73 -6.86 13.55 4.68
N ALA A 74 -7.88 14.27 5.14
CA ALA A 74 -7.96 14.72 6.53
C ALA A 74 -7.97 13.54 7.52
N ALA A 75 -8.75 12.49 7.24
CA ALA A 75 -8.79 11.30 8.09
C ALA A 75 -7.45 10.54 8.12
N LEU A 76 -6.70 10.54 7.01
CA LEU A 76 -5.37 9.95 6.93
C LEU A 76 -4.31 10.77 7.68
N ASP A 77 -4.41 12.10 7.66
CA ASP A 77 -3.55 12.96 8.50
C ASP A 77 -3.79 12.66 10.00
N GLU A 78 -5.05 12.51 10.40
CA GLU A 78 -5.37 12.11 11.78
C GLU A 78 -4.87 10.71 12.13
N LEU A 79 -4.96 9.76 11.19
CA LEU A 79 -4.41 8.41 11.36
C LEU A 79 -2.90 8.47 11.60
N HIS A 80 -2.16 9.21 10.76
CA HIS A 80 -0.72 9.42 10.94
C HIS A 80 -0.41 10.00 12.32
N ALA A 81 -1.15 11.03 12.75
CA ALA A 81 -0.95 11.64 14.07
C ALA A 81 -1.17 10.66 15.23
N ARG A 82 -2.07 9.68 15.07
CA ARG A 82 -2.39 8.68 16.11
C ARG A 82 -1.47 7.46 16.11
N THR A 83 -0.99 7.03 14.94
CA THR A 83 -0.28 5.73 14.80
C THR A 83 1.17 5.86 14.34
N GLY A 84 1.56 7.00 13.77
CA GLY A 84 2.85 7.19 13.13
C GLY A 84 3.00 6.42 11.80
N ALA A 85 1.92 5.87 11.25
CA ALA A 85 1.92 5.28 9.91
C ALA A 85 2.18 6.35 8.85
N ASP A 86 2.79 5.95 7.73
CA ASP A 86 3.04 6.82 6.59
C ASP A 86 2.01 6.54 5.49
N PRO A 87 0.92 7.33 5.39
CA PRO A 87 -0.16 7.04 4.47
C PRO A 87 0.17 7.57 3.08
N VAL A 88 -0.10 6.76 2.07
CA VAL A 88 -0.05 7.13 0.66
C VAL A 88 -1.39 6.78 0.04
N VAL A 89 -2.09 7.76 -0.51
CA VAL A 89 -3.37 7.56 -1.16
C VAL A 89 -3.22 7.71 -2.66
N VAL A 90 -3.76 6.75 -3.42
CA VAL A 90 -3.78 6.76 -4.88
C VAL A 90 -5.22 7.00 -5.33
N PHE A 91 -5.46 8.07 -6.08
CA PHE A 91 -6.75 8.35 -6.71
C PHE A 91 -6.68 8.06 -8.21
N ASP A 92 -7.71 7.39 -8.73
CA ASP A 92 -7.87 7.12 -10.15
C ASP A 92 -8.25 8.39 -10.92
N GLY A 93 -7.47 8.71 -11.95
CA GLY A 93 -7.75 9.81 -12.85
C GLY A 93 -7.10 11.14 -12.44
N VAL A 94 -7.05 12.01 -13.44
CA VAL A 94 -6.25 13.23 -13.41
C VAL A 94 -6.79 14.29 -12.45
N ALA A 95 -6.05 14.59 -11.38
CA ALA A 95 -5.87 15.98 -10.99
C ALA A 95 -4.82 16.56 -11.95
N ALA A 96 -5.25 17.05 -13.12
CA ALA A 96 -4.42 17.66 -14.17
C ALA A 96 -2.89 17.53 -13.96
N GLY A 97 -2.28 16.40 -14.38
CA GLY A 97 -0.83 16.27 -14.54
C GLY A 97 -0.02 15.59 -13.43
N GLY A 98 -0.41 14.39 -12.98
CA GLY A 98 0.49 13.48 -12.22
C GLY A 98 1.13 14.07 -10.96
N ALA A 99 0.51 15.11 -10.39
CA ALA A 99 1.10 15.86 -9.30
C ALA A 99 1.02 15.05 -8.00
N THR A 100 2.17 14.79 -7.39
CA THR A 100 2.19 14.42 -5.97
C THR A 100 1.84 15.67 -5.16
N VAL A 101 0.75 15.63 -4.42
CA VAL A 101 0.39 16.70 -3.47
C VAL A 101 0.56 16.12 -2.08
N ASP A 102 1.42 16.73 -1.27
CA ASP A 102 1.54 16.34 0.13
C ASP A 102 0.52 17.16 0.94
N SER A 103 -0.40 16.47 1.62
CA SER A 103 -0.93 17.02 2.87
C SER A 103 0.12 16.82 3.95
N ARG A 104 0.04 17.57 5.07
CA ARG A 104 1.09 17.68 6.10
C ARG A 104 1.87 16.39 6.36
N CYS A 105 1.20 15.24 6.40
CA CYS A 105 1.82 13.92 6.56
C CYS A 105 1.36 12.85 5.55
N VAL A 106 0.52 13.19 4.56
CA VAL A 106 -0.08 12.24 3.62
C VAL A 106 0.40 12.51 2.21
N ARG A 107 0.98 11.48 1.56
CA ARG A 107 1.35 11.54 0.15
C ARG A 107 0.14 11.23 -0.72
N ILE A 108 -0.22 12.13 -1.62
CA ILE A 108 -1.32 11.93 -2.57
C ILE A 108 -0.75 11.69 -3.95
N LEU A 109 -1.16 10.60 -4.58
CA LEU A 109 -0.80 10.24 -5.95
C LEU A 109 -2.07 10.22 -6.81
N PHE A 110 -1.99 10.80 -7.99
CA PHE A 110 -3.01 10.71 -9.03
C PHE A 110 -2.47 9.86 -10.17
N THR A 111 -3.27 8.93 -10.66
CA THR A 111 -2.88 8.18 -11.85
C THR A 111 -3.01 9.02 -13.11
N ASP A 112 -2.26 8.64 -14.13
CA ASP A 112 -2.49 9.13 -15.48
C ASP A 112 -3.83 8.60 -15.99
N ALA A 113 -4.47 9.32 -16.93
CA ALA A 113 -5.80 8.95 -17.44
C ALA A 113 -5.86 7.57 -18.15
N ALA A 114 -4.70 6.99 -18.46
CA ALA A 114 -4.57 5.68 -19.10
C ALA A 114 -4.11 4.57 -18.13
N VAL A 115 -3.93 4.89 -16.84
CA VAL A 115 -3.37 3.98 -15.84
C VAL A 115 -4.36 3.83 -14.69
N GLU A 116 -4.67 2.59 -14.33
CA GLU A 116 -5.61 2.26 -13.26
C GLU A 116 -4.91 2.38 -11.87
N ALA A 117 -5.65 2.84 -10.85
CA ALA A 117 -5.14 3.14 -9.50
C ALA A 117 -4.55 1.95 -8.75
N ASP A 118 -5.33 0.90 -8.51
CA ASP A 118 -5.13 -0.17 -9.43
C ASP A 118 -3.77 -0.91 -9.41
N ASP A 119 -3.17 -0.93 -10.61
CA ASP A 119 -1.77 -1.25 -10.90
C ASP A 119 -0.78 -0.37 -10.14
N VAL A 120 -1.05 0.94 -10.02
CA VAL A 120 -0.13 1.86 -9.32
C VAL A 120 0.02 1.48 -7.85
N VAL A 121 -1.06 1.13 -7.16
CA VAL A 121 -1.03 0.66 -5.77
C VAL A 121 -0.16 -0.60 -5.66
N VAL A 122 -0.34 -1.53 -6.59
CA VAL A 122 0.40 -2.80 -6.62
C VAL A 122 1.89 -2.57 -6.92
N ASP A 123 2.23 -1.65 -7.83
CA ASP A 123 3.63 -1.31 -8.16
C ASP A 123 4.31 -0.53 -7.02
N LEU A 124 3.57 0.33 -6.31
CA LEU A 124 4.06 1.02 -5.13
C LEU A 124 4.48 0.04 -4.03
N VAL A 125 3.85 -1.13 -3.94
CA VAL A 125 4.28 -2.19 -3.01
C VAL A 125 5.76 -2.51 -3.26
N ASP A 126 6.18 -2.73 -4.50
CA ASP A 126 7.58 -3.07 -4.82
C ASP A 126 8.54 -1.88 -4.66
N GLY A 127 8.03 -0.64 -4.70
CA GLY A 127 8.81 0.59 -4.50
C GLY A 127 9.38 0.79 -3.09
N TYR A 128 8.87 0.10 -2.07
CA TYR A 128 9.36 0.21 -0.70
C TYR A 128 10.38 -0.89 -0.33
N PRO A 129 11.34 -0.62 0.56
CA PRO A 129 12.27 -1.64 1.05
C PRO A 129 11.53 -2.86 1.63
N PRO A 130 12.00 -4.11 1.37
CA PRO A 130 11.38 -5.32 1.90
C PRO A 130 11.31 -5.40 3.43
N SER A 131 12.16 -4.66 4.14
CA SER A 131 12.18 -4.57 5.60
C SER A 131 11.08 -3.71 6.18
N ARG A 132 10.42 -2.88 5.35
CA ARG A 132 9.36 -1.97 5.78
C ARG A 132 8.00 -2.65 5.62
N PRO A 133 7.17 -2.70 6.67
CA PRO A 133 5.81 -3.21 6.56
C PRO A 133 5.00 -2.35 5.58
N VAL A 134 4.28 -3.01 4.67
CA VAL A 134 3.36 -2.36 3.74
C VAL A 134 1.98 -2.96 3.93
N VAL A 135 1.01 -2.08 4.19
CA VAL A 135 -0.40 -2.40 4.37
C VAL A 135 -1.15 -1.78 3.21
N VAL A 136 -1.78 -2.61 2.38
CA VAL A 136 -2.62 -2.16 1.28
C VAL A 136 -4.07 -2.17 1.73
N VAL A 137 -4.75 -1.04 1.55
CA VAL A 137 -6.15 -0.86 1.86
C VAL A 137 -6.94 -0.81 0.55
N SER A 138 -7.66 -1.88 0.27
CA SER A 138 -8.65 -1.94 -0.80
C SER A 138 -9.58 -3.13 -0.59
N SER A 139 -10.83 -3.01 -1.04
CA SER A 139 -11.77 -4.12 -1.15
C SER A 139 -11.76 -4.76 -2.55
N ASP A 140 -10.98 -4.23 -3.50
CA ASP A 140 -10.86 -4.78 -4.85
C ASP A 140 -9.99 -6.06 -4.88
N GLU A 141 -10.53 -7.17 -5.38
CA GLU A 141 -9.84 -8.47 -5.39
C GLU A 141 -8.54 -8.47 -6.23
N ARG A 142 -8.46 -7.66 -7.30
CA ARG A 142 -7.26 -7.57 -8.14
C ARG A 142 -6.12 -6.89 -7.38
N VAL A 143 -6.42 -5.78 -6.70
CA VAL A 143 -5.46 -5.08 -5.82
C VAL A 143 -5.04 -5.97 -4.66
N ARG A 144 -6.01 -6.59 -3.97
CA ARG A 144 -5.76 -7.44 -2.80
C ARG A 144 -4.85 -8.62 -3.17
N ARG A 145 -5.15 -9.32 -4.27
CA ARG A 145 -4.33 -10.43 -4.75
C ARG A 145 -2.93 -9.96 -5.17
N GLY A 146 -2.84 -8.90 -5.99
CA GLY A 146 -1.57 -8.38 -6.47
C GLY A 146 -0.64 -7.89 -5.35
N ALA A 147 -1.21 -7.27 -4.32
CA ALA A 147 -0.49 -6.84 -3.12
C ALA A 147 -0.04 -8.02 -2.24
N ALA A 148 -0.92 -9.00 -2.02
CA ALA A 148 -0.59 -10.20 -1.24
C ALA A 148 0.51 -11.03 -1.90
N GLU A 149 0.47 -11.18 -3.23
CA GLU A 149 1.52 -11.86 -4.02
C GLU A 149 2.91 -11.19 -3.86
N ARG A 150 2.94 -9.89 -3.57
CA ARG A 150 4.15 -9.08 -3.29
C ARG A 150 4.51 -9.01 -1.80
N GLY A 151 3.79 -9.75 -0.96
CA GLY A 151 4.06 -9.83 0.48
C GLY A 151 3.60 -8.64 1.29
N ALA A 152 2.67 -7.82 0.79
CA ALA A 152 1.99 -6.82 1.60
C ALA A 152 0.91 -7.48 2.49
N ASN A 153 0.60 -6.84 3.61
CA ASN A 153 -0.64 -7.12 4.32
C ASN A 153 -1.79 -6.41 3.60
N VAL A 154 -2.97 -7.02 3.61
CA VAL A 154 -4.15 -6.50 2.92
C VAL A 154 -5.26 -6.28 3.93
N VAL A 155 -5.89 -5.11 3.87
CA VAL A 155 -6.99 -4.69 4.74
C VAL A 155 -8.14 -4.20 3.86
N SER A 156 -9.36 -4.65 4.15
CA SER A 156 -10.54 -4.16 3.43
C SER A 156 -10.86 -2.71 3.79
N SER A 157 -11.51 -1.99 2.88
CA SER A 157 -11.97 -0.62 3.13
C SER A 157 -12.90 -0.54 4.34
N ALA A 158 -13.75 -1.55 4.54
CA ALA A 158 -14.64 -1.62 5.70
C ALA A 158 -13.88 -1.71 7.03
N GLN A 159 -12.89 -2.61 7.15
CA GLN A 159 -12.05 -2.72 8.35
C GLN A 159 -11.29 -1.41 8.60
N PHE A 160 -10.68 -0.86 7.55
CA PHE A 160 -9.88 0.35 7.66
C PHE A 160 -10.71 1.57 8.09
N LEU A 161 -11.94 1.70 7.61
CA LEU A 161 -12.82 2.80 8.02
C LEU A 161 -13.17 2.77 9.51
N VAL A 162 -13.26 1.58 10.12
CA VAL A 162 -13.43 1.48 11.58
C VAL A 162 -12.18 1.99 12.30
N VAL A 163 -10.99 1.69 11.79
CA VAL A 163 -9.71 2.17 12.36
C VAL A 163 -9.53 3.68 12.17
N LEU A 164 -9.91 4.21 11.00
CA LEU A 164 -9.84 5.64 10.69
C LEU A 164 -10.70 6.50 11.63
N ARG A 165 -11.85 5.99 12.07
CA ARG A 165 -12.83 6.69 12.92
C ARG A 165 -12.55 6.64 14.43
N ARG A 166 -11.53 5.89 14.87
CA ARG A 166 -11.09 5.82 16.27
C ARG A 166 -10.27 7.03 16.64
#